data_AF-A0A528B965-F1
#
_entry.id   AF-A0A528B965-F1
#
_cell.length_a   1.000
_cell.length_b   1.000
_cell.length_c   1.000
_cell.angle_alpha   90.00
_cell.angle_beta   90.00
_cell.angle_gamma   90.00
#
_symmetry.space_group_name_H-M   'P 1'
#
loop_
_entity.id
_entity.type
_entity.pdbx_description
1 polymer ?
#
loop_
_entity_poly.entity_id
_entity_poly.type
_entity_poly.pdbx_seq_one_letter_code
_entity_poly.pdbx_strand_id
1 'polypeptide(L)'
;ICHAARQGRAPAILADRIGEALEQVSNFAEADTVRALARLATGRGGAETDAIIAAALPAIEDCHDCADFILVPLLWCRRVYGDRIAVGLRHRIDEAILNYRYWMDEPGNDVQWYFSENHALLFHTAAYLGGHLLPEARFVRSGRTGAEQSTVGLARVRAWLDHFEEWEMAEFNSAPY
;
A
#
# COMPACT_ATOMS: atom_id res chain seq x y z
N ILE A 1 11.71 2.15 17.28
CA ILE A 1 11.60 1.83 18.74
C ILE A 1 10.30 2.42 19.27
N CYS A 2 9.31 1.59 19.64
CA CYS A 2 8.10 2.08 20.32
C CYS A 2 8.45 2.50 21.74
N HIS A 3 8.36 3.80 22.03
CA HIS A 3 8.57 4.32 23.39
C HIS A 3 7.34 3.99 24.25
N ALA A 4 7.38 2.86 24.96
CA ALA A 4 6.30 2.42 25.86
C ALA A 4 5.87 3.51 26.87
N ALA A 5 6.77 4.42 27.23
CA ALA A 5 6.50 5.56 28.11
C ALA A 5 5.55 6.62 27.52
N ARG A 6 5.26 6.61 26.22
CA ARG A 6 4.30 7.53 25.58
C ARG A 6 2.88 6.97 25.53
N GLN A 7 2.69 5.70 25.87
CA GLN A 7 1.38 5.06 25.82
C GLN A 7 0.63 5.35 27.13
N GLY A 8 -0.47 6.11 27.02
CA GLY A 8 -1.37 6.40 28.12
C GLY A 8 -2.37 5.27 28.37
N ARG A 9 -3.39 5.55 29.19
CA ARG A 9 -4.54 4.66 29.34
C ARG A 9 -5.34 4.68 28.03
N ALA A 10 -5.49 3.53 27.39
CA ALA A 10 -6.27 3.41 26.17
C ALA A 10 -7.69 3.99 26.33
N PRO A 11 -8.18 4.80 25.37
CA PRO A 11 -9.53 5.34 25.38
C PRO A 11 -10.60 4.25 25.54
N ALA A 12 -11.76 4.60 26.11
CA ALA A 12 -12.85 3.64 26.31
C ALA A 12 -13.54 3.25 24.99
N ILE A 13 -13.61 4.17 24.03
CA ILE A 13 -14.37 4.04 22.79
C ILE A 13 -13.43 3.66 21.64
N LEU A 14 -13.88 2.75 20.76
CA LEU A 14 -13.09 2.27 19.62
C LEU A 14 -12.63 3.40 18.70
N ALA A 15 -13.51 4.36 18.37
CA ALA A 15 -13.18 5.49 17.51
C ALA A 15 -12.02 6.32 18.07
N ASP A 16 -12.01 6.55 19.39
CA ASP A 16 -10.96 7.31 20.06
C ASP A 16 -9.64 6.54 20.08
N ARG A 17 -9.66 5.21 20.18
CA ARG A 17 -8.45 4.36 20.06
C ARG A 17 -7.86 4.44 18.66
N ILE A 18 -8.70 4.41 17.62
CA ILE A 18 -8.27 4.58 16.23
C ILE A 18 -7.67 5.97 16.03
N GLY A 19 -8.32 7.02 16.55
CA GLY A 19 -7.81 8.38 16.53
C GLY A 19 -6.45 8.51 17.22
N GLU A 20 -6.30 7.97 18.43
CA GLU A 20 -5.04 7.95 19.17
C GLU A 20 -3.93 7.23 18.39
N ALA A 21 -4.22 6.05 17.81
CA ALA A 21 -3.26 5.31 17.01
C ALA A 21 -2.81 6.08 15.77
N LEU A 22 -3.74 6.66 15.01
CA LEU A 22 -3.43 7.48 13.84
C LEU A 22 -2.61 8.72 14.20
N GLU A 23 -2.94 9.39 15.30
CA GLU A 23 -2.17 10.51 15.83
C GLU A 23 -0.74 10.09 16.18
N GLN A 24 -0.55 8.97 16.87
CA GLN A 24 0.80 8.49 17.22
C GLN A 24 1.64 8.19 15.97
N VAL A 25 1.06 7.47 15.00
CA VAL A 25 1.76 7.13 13.75
C VAL A 25 2.09 8.39 12.96
N SER A 26 1.12 9.28 12.78
CA SER A 26 1.25 10.54 12.05
C SER A 26 2.42 11.40 12.55
N ASN A 27 2.56 11.51 13.88
CA ASN A 27 3.54 12.38 14.51
C ASN A 27 4.92 11.73 14.70
N PHE A 28 4.99 10.41 14.90
CA PHE A 28 6.19 9.77 15.44
C PHE A 28 6.70 8.52 14.70
N ALA A 29 5.96 7.97 13.74
CA ALA A 29 6.45 6.82 12.97
C ALA A 29 7.62 7.22 12.05
N GLU A 30 8.27 6.22 11.47
CA GLU A 30 9.26 6.45 10.42
C GLU A 30 8.62 7.17 9.22
N ALA A 31 9.44 7.84 8.41
CA ALA A 31 8.97 8.61 7.27
C ALA A 31 8.63 7.68 6.09
N ASP A 32 7.59 6.86 6.26
CA ASP A 32 7.11 5.87 5.28
C ASP A 32 5.67 6.16 4.80
N THR A 33 5.14 5.31 3.91
CA THR A 33 3.78 5.47 3.37
C THR A 33 2.69 5.18 4.38
N VAL A 34 2.97 4.46 5.47
CA VAL A 34 2.03 4.26 6.59
C VAL A 34 1.89 5.55 7.39
N ARG A 35 3.00 6.25 7.67
CA ARG A 35 2.99 7.58 8.26
C ARG A 35 2.31 8.59 7.36
N ALA A 36 2.59 8.57 6.05
CA ALA A 36 1.90 9.43 5.10
C ALA A 36 0.37 9.23 5.16
N LEU A 37 -0.09 7.97 5.18
CA LEU A 37 -1.50 7.64 5.30
C LEU A 37 -2.12 8.20 6.59
N ALA A 38 -1.46 7.99 7.73
CA ALA A 38 -1.92 8.49 9.02
C ALA A 38 -1.97 10.03 9.08
N ARG A 39 -0.98 10.70 8.47
CA ARG A 39 -0.95 12.16 8.36
C ARG A 39 -2.11 12.67 7.50
N LEU A 40 -2.36 12.06 6.35
CA LEU A 40 -3.50 12.42 5.48
C LEU A 40 -4.84 12.21 6.20
N ALA A 41 -5.00 11.07 6.90
CA ALA A 41 -6.20 10.73 7.67
C ALA A 41 -6.49 11.72 8.81
N THR A 42 -5.44 12.25 9.44
CA THR A 42 -5.55 13.23 10.53
C THR A 42 -5.51 14.68 10.06
N GLY A 43 -5.68 14.93 8.74
CA GLY A 43 -5.77 16.28 8.17
C GLY A 43 -4.43 17.00 8.02
N ARG A 44 -3.30 16.31 8.20
CA ARG A 44 -1.93 16.83 8.07
C ARG A 44 -1.36 16.60 6.67
N GLY A 45 -2.09 17.00 5.63
CA GLY A 45 -1.56 17.02 4.26
C GLY A 45 -0.46 18.09 4.06
N GLY A 46 -0.15 18.39 2.79
CA GLY A 46 0.80 19.45 2.43
C GLY A 46 2.26 18.99 2.38
N ALA A 47 3.18 19.97 2.34
CA ALA A 47 4.56 19.78 1.88
C ALA A 47 5.35 18.69 2.62
N GLU A 48 5.20 18.55 3.94
CA GLU A 48 5.89 17.49 4.71
C GLU A 48 5.38 16.10 4.30
N THR A 49 4.07 15.93 4.16
CA THR A 49 3.46 14.66 3.76
C THR A 49 3.75 14.33 2.31
N ASP A 50 3.72 15.32 1.43
CA ASP A 50 4.13 15.16 0.03
C ASP A 50 5.60 14.76 -0.08
N ALA A 51 6.50 15.30 0.76
CA ALA A 51 7.90 14.92 0.79
C ALA A 51 8.11 13.47 1.25
N ILE A 52 7.35 13.00 2.24
CA ILE A 52 7.38 11.59 2.69
C ILE A 52 6.98 10.66 1.53
N ILE A 53 5.86 10.97 0.86
CA ILE A 53 5.39 10.17 -0.28
C ILE A 53 6.41 10.20 -1.43
N ALA A 54 6.95 11.38 -1.76
CA ALA A 54 7.92 11.53 -2.85
C ALA A 54 9.22 10.76 -2.60
N ALA A 55 9.64 10.64 -1.34
CA ALA A 55 10.82 9.88 -0.93
C ALA A 55 10.62 8.36 -1.03
N ALA A 56 9.38 7.88 -0.89
CA ALA A 56 9.04 6.45 -0.98
C ALA A 56 8.87 5.94 -2.42
N LEU A 57 8.53 6.83 -3.37
CA LEU A 57 8.24 6.46 -4.77
C LEU A 57 9.37 5.72 -5.51
N PRO A 58 10.66 6.09 -5.38
CA PRO A 58 11.73 5.40 -6.11
C PRO A 58 11.75 3.88 -5.88
N ALA A 59 11.48 3.42 -4.66
CA ALA A 59 11.44 1.98 -4.37
C ALA A 59 10.32 1.24 -5.12
N ILE A 60 9.18 1.90 -5.36
CA ILE A 60 8.08 1.37 -6.17
C ILE A 60 8.45 1.43 -7.65
N GLU A 61 8.93 2.58 -8.11
CA GLU A 61 9.31 2.83 -9.52
C GLU A 61 10.35 1.81 -10.01
N ASP A 62 11.34 1.51 -9.17
CA ASP A 62 12.42 0.57 -9.47
C ASP A 62 12.10 -0.90 -9.09
N CYS A 63 10.89 -1.17 -8.58
CA CYS A 63 10.45 -2.52 -8.15
C CYS A 63 11.46 -3.17 -7.18
N HIS A 64 11.88 -2.43 -6.16
CA HIS A 64 12.73 -2.95 -5.09
C HIS A 64 12.04 -4.10 -4.34
N ASP A 65 12.85 -4.96 -3.73
CA ASP A 65 12.29 -5.94 -2.79
C ASP A 65 11.51 -5.24 -1.67
N CYS A 66 10.38 -5.83 -1.27
CA CYS A 66 9.40 -5.25 -0.34
C CYS A 66 8.69 -3.95 -0.77
N ALA A 67 8.73 -3.58 -2.06
CA ALA A 67 8.01 -2.39 -2.55
C ALA A 67 6.48 -2.50 -2.41
N ASP A 68 5.93 -3.72 -2.30
CA ASP A 68 4.52 -4.01 -2.07
C ASP A 68 4.03 -3.46 -0.72
N PHE A 69 4.85 -3.52 0.33
CA PHE A 69 4.58 -2.89 1.64
C PHE A 69 4.52 -1.37 1.56
N ILE A 70 5.19 -0.77 0.58
CA ILE A 70 5.17 0.67 0.34
C ILE A 70 3.95 1.04 -0.51
N LEU A 71 3.67 0.26 -1.54
CA LEU A 71 2.63 0.49 -2.53
C LEU A 71 1.21 0.39 -1.96
N VAL A 72 0.92 -0.61 -1.13
CA VAL A 72 -0.45 -0.79 -0.60
C VAL A 72 -0.92 0.40 0.24
N PRO A 73 -0.16 0.92 1.23
CA PRO A 73 -0.53 2.15 1.92
C PRO A 73 -0.60 3.38 1.00
N LEU A 74 0.26 3.46 -0.03
CA LEU A 74 0.22 4.54 -1.02
C LEU A 74 -1.07 4.52 -1.86
N LEU A 75 -1.55 3.34 -2.25
CA LEU A 75 -2.83 3.17 -2.94
C LEU A 75 -3.99 3.70 -2.10
N TRP A 76 -3.98 3.45 -0.79
CA TRP A 76 -4.97 4.03 0.14
C TRP A 76 -4.86 5.56 0.24
N CYS A 77 -3.63 6.09 0.35
CA CYS A 77 -3.38 7.54 0.33
C CYS A 77 -4.03 8.17 -0.91
N ARG A 78 -3.75 7.59 -2.08
CA ARG A 78 -4.22 8.07 -3.38
C ARG A 78 -5.73 7.91 -3.57
N ARG A 79 -6.33 6.84 -3.07
CA ARG A 79 -7.75 6.49 -3.24
C ARG A 79 -8.67 7.30 -2.33
N VAL A 80 -8.25 7.57 -1.09
CA VAL A 80 -9.08 8.20 -0.06
C VAL A 80 -8.78 9.69 0.08
N TYR A 81 -7.53 10.11 -0.10
CA TYR A 81 -7.04 11.46 0.19
C TYR A 81 -6.32 12.11 -0.99
N GLY A 82 -6.55 11.65 -2.23
CA GLY A 82 -5.86 12.14 -3.42
C GLY A 82 -6.09 13.63 -3.74
N ASP A 83 -7.09 14.27 -3.13
CA ASP A 83 -7.34 15.72 -3.17
C ASP A 83 -6.42 16.51 -2.22
N ARG A 84 -5.84 15.86 -1.21
CA ARG A 84 -4.90 16.44 -0.23
C ARG A 84 -3.43 16.26 -0.60
N ILE A 85 -3.16 15.59 -1.72
CA ILE A 85 -1.81 15.37 -2.28
C ILE A 85 -1.59 16.37 -3.42
N ALA A 86 -0.39 16.95 -3.49
CA ALA A 86 -0.05 17.87 -4.58
C ALA A 86 -0.30 17.23 -5.97
N VAL A 87 -0.92 17.99 -6.88
CA VAL A 87 -1.35 17.47 -8.20
C VAL A 87 -0.21 16.82 -8.98
N GLY A 88 0.98 17.44 -9.01
CA GLY A 88 2.14 16.87 -9.70
C GLY A 88 2.61 15.55 -9.08
N LEU A 89 2.59 15.45 -7.75
CA LEU A 89 2.92 14.21 -7.06
C LEU A 89 1.87 13.13 -7.29
N ARG A 90 0.58 13.51 -7.34
CA ARG A 90 -0.52 12.61 -7.70
C ARG A 90 -0.32 11.98 -9.07
N HIS A 91 0.09 12.75 -10.06
CA HIS A 91 0.42 12.22 -11.39
C HIS A 91 1.59 11.23 -11.34
N ARG A 92 2.66 11.53 -10.59
CA ARG A 92 3.78 10.60 -10.42
C ARG A 92 3.37 9.29 -9.73
N ILE A 93 2.48 9.37 -8.74
CA ILE A 93 1.88 8.18 -8.09
C ILE A 93 1.11 7.35 -9.11
N ASP A 94 0.25 7.98 -9.93
CA ASP A 94 -0.53 7.27 -10.94
C ASP A 94 0.39 6.60 -11.98
N GLU A 95 1.48 7.26 -12.41
CA GLU A 95 2.49 6.65 -13.28
C GLU A 95 3.22 5.48 -12.61
N ALA A 96 3.59 5.60 -11.34
CA ALA A 96 4.24 4.51 -10.60
C ALA A 96 3.31 3.28 -10.51
N ILE A 97 2.01 3.48 -10.25
CA ILE A 97 1.00 2.42 -10.24
C ILE A 97 0.92 1.73 -11.61
N LEU A 98 0.87 2.49 -12.71
CA LEU A 98 0.72 1.93 -14.06
C LEU A 98 1.96 1.17 -14.54
N ASN A 99 3.15 1.54 -14.05
CA ASN A 99 4.42 0.94 -14.45
C ASN A 99 4.94 -0.14 -13.50
N TYR A 100 4.33 -0.31 -12.32
CA TYR A 100 4.72 -1.32 -11.35
C TYR A 100 4.50 -2.74 -11.89
N ARG A 101 5.31 -3.69 -11.42
CA ARG A 101 5.13 -5.12 -11.73
C ARG A 101 4.39 -5.80 -10.60
N TYR A 102 3.16 -6.21 -10.87
CA TYR A 102 2.26 -6.75 -9.86
C TYR A 102 2.40 -8.24 -9.66
N TRP A 103 2.88 -8.99 -10.65
CA TRP A 103 3.05 -10.42 -10.52
C TRP A 103 4.00 -10.99 -11.56
N MET A 104 4.35 -12.27 -11.38
CA MET A 104 5.34 -12.96 -12.18
C MET A 104 4.96 -13.17 -13.64
N ASP A 105 3.66 -13.17 -13.97
CA ASP A 105 3.17 -13.28 -15.35
C ASP A 105 3.36 -11.99 -16.16
N GLU A 106 3.79 -10.90 -15.52
CA GLU A 106 4.09 -9.64 -16.16
C GLU A 106 5.58 -9.56 -16.54
N PRO A 107 5.91 -9.00 -17.72
CA PRO A 107 7.28 -8.84 -18.16
C PRO A 107 8.08 -7.93 -17.21
N GLY A 108 9.32 -8.33 -16.93
CA GLY A 108 10.21 -7.60 -16.06
C GLY A 108 11.36 -8.48 -15.57
N ASN A 109 12.39 -7.84 -15.03
CA ASN A 109 13.47 -8.50 -14.33
C ASN A 109 13.81 -7.64 -13.11
N ASP A 110 13.35 -8.09 -11.95
CA ASP A 110 13.46 -7.41 -10.66
C ASP A 110 13.75 -8.45 -9.58
N VAL A 111 14.00 -7.95 -8.38
CA VAL A 111 14.40 -8.75 -7.21
C VAL A 111 13.25 -8.95 -6.21
N GLN A 112 12.02 -8.64 -6.59
CA GLN A 112 10.88 -8.68 -5.68
C GLN A 112 10.56 -10.11 -5.23
N TRP A 113 10.27 -10.27 -3.94
CA TRP A 113 9.93 -11.56 -3.36
C TRP A 113 8.44 -11.91 -3.46
N TYR A 114 8.00 -12.50 -4.60
CA TYR A 114 6.57 -12.74 -4.86
C TYR A 114 5.91 -13.90 -4.09
N PHE A 115 6.70 -14.83 -3.55
CA PHE A 115 6.20 -16.18 -3.25
C PHE A 115 5.86 -16.44 -1.80
N SER A 116 6.30 -15.56 -0.89
CA SER A 116 5.92 -15.73 0.50
C SER A 116 4.47 -15.30 0.70
N GLU A 117 3.85 -15.81 1.75
CA GLU A 117 2.42 -15.73 1.99
C GLU A 117 1.93 -14.27 2.02
N ASN A 118 2.58 -13.42 2.82
CA ASN A 118 2.20 -12.02 2.99
C ASN A 118 2.44 -11.19 1.72
N HIS A 119 3.59 -11.36 1.07
CA HIS A 119 3.91 -10.68 -0.18
C HIS A 119 2.92 -11.05 -1.29
N ALA A 120 2.59 -12.34 -1.45
CA ALA A 120 1.62 -12.77 -2.45
C ALA A 120 0.28 -12.04 -2.27
N LEU A 121 -0.23 -11.96 -1.04
CA LEU A 121 -1.45 -11.22 -0.75
C LEU A 121 -1.33 -9.72 -1.06
N LEU A 122 -0.22 -9.08 -0.70
CA LEU A 122 0.01 -7.67 -0.95
C LEU A 122 0.09 -7.36 -2.45
N PHE A 123 0.78 -8.18 -3.24
CA PHE A 123 0.83 -8.05 -4.70
C PHE A 123 -0.56 -8.18 -5.33
N HIS A 124 -1.34 -9.17 -4.91
CA HIS A 124 -2.71 -9.39 -5.41
C HIS A 124 -3.64 -8.24 -5.04
N THR A 125 -3.53 -7.76 -3.80
CA THR A 125 -4.29 -6.62 -3.28
C THR A 125 -3.90 -5.33 -4.02
N ALA A 126 -2.61 -5.11 -4.26
CA ALA A 126 -2.13 -3.95 -5.00
C ALA A 126 -2.65 -3.95 -6.45
N ALA A 127 -2.68 -5.11 -7.12
CA ALA A 127 -3.24 -5.24 -8.46
C ALA A 127 -4.74 -4.92 -8.48
N TYR A 128 -5.48 -5.44 -7.48
CA TYR A 128 -6.90 -5.17 -7.32
C TYR A 128 -7.18 -3.67 -7.12
N LEU A 129 -6.52 -3.05 -6.15
CA LEU A 129 -6.73 -1.65 -5.75
C LEU A 129 -6.23 -0.68 -6.82
N GLY A 130 -5.04 -0.92 -7.39
CA GLY A 130 -4.47 -0.11 -8.46
C GLY A 130 -5.37 -0.12 -9.70
N GLY A 131 -5.80 -1.31 -10.13
CA GLY A 131 -6.72 -1.45 -11.25
C GLY A 131 -8.07 -0.78 -11.02
N HIS A 132 -8.62 -0.89 -9.80
CA HIS A 132 -9.90 -0.27 -9.44
C HIS A 132 -9.80 1.27 -9.36
N LEU A 133 -8.63 1.80 -8.98
CA LEU A 133 -8.37 3.23 -8.93
C LEU A 133 -8.25 3.86 -10.33
N LEU A 134 -7.66 3.14 -11.29
CA LEU A 134 -7.37 3.62 -12.65
C LEU A 134 -8.01 2.71 -13.73
N PRO A 135 -9.34 2.51 -13.73
CA PRO A 135 -10.01 1.43 -14.48
C PRO A 135 -9.80 1.49 -15.99
N GLU A 136 -9.74 2.70 -16.56
CA GLU A 136 -9.59 2.92 -18.01
C GLU A 136 -8.13 3.04 -18.46
N ALA A 137 -7.19 3.15 -17.51
CA ALA A 137 -5.78 3.30 -17.82
C ALA A 137 -5.16 1.96 -18.23
N ARG A 138 -4.05 2.01 -18.97
CA ARG A 138 -3.31 0.81 -19.37
C ARG A 138 -2.14 0.56 -18.42
N PHE A 139 -2.14 -0.61 -17.80
CA PHE A 139 -1.02 -1.10 -17.00
C PHE A 139 0.07 -1.56 -17.97
N VAL A 140 1.24 -0.93 -17.89
CA VAL A 140 2.25 -0.95 -18.96
C VAL A 140 2.83 -2.34 -19.15
N ARG A 141 3.13 -3.05 -18.06
CA ARG A 141 3.78 -4.37 -18.12
C ARG A 141 2.81 -5.45 -18.56
N SER A 142 1.65 -5.56 -17.91
CA SER A 142 0.65 -6.57 -18.26
C SER A 142 -0.05 -6.29 -19.59
N GLY A 143 -0.04 -5.03 -20.04
CA GLY A 143 -0.83 -4.57 -21.17
C GLY A 143 -2.34 -4.55 -20.89
N ARG A 144 -2.79 -4.82 -19.66
CA ARG A 144 -4.21 -4.85 -19.29
C ARG A 144 -4.76 -3.44 -19.08
N THR A 145 -6.06 -3.26 -19.28
CA THR A 145 -6.79 -2.13 -18.70
C THR A 145 -6.80 -2.24 -17.17
N GLY A 146 -7.02 -1.14 -16.46
CA GLY A 146 -7.15 -1.18 -15.01
C GLY A 146 -8.31 -2.06 -14.54
N ALA A 147 -9.43 -2.08 -15.26
CA ALA A 147 -10.55 -2.96 -14.94
C ALA A 147 -10.17 -4.45 -15.04
N GLU A 148 -9.41 -4.84 -16.07
CA GLU A 148 -8.88 -6.20 -16.22
C GLU A 148 -7.84 -6.51 -15.14
N GLN A 149 -6.90 -5.59 -14.87
CA GLN A 149 -5.90 -5.74 -13.82
C GLN A 149 -6.57 -5.94 -12.45
N SER A 150 -7.63 -5.17 -12.17
CA SER A 150 -8.41 -5.29 -10.95
C SER A 150 -9.11 -6.64 -10.85
N THR A 151 -9.70 -7.12 -11.95
CA THR A 151 -10.36 -8.43 -12.01
C THR A 151 -9.38 -9.57 -11.73
N VAL A 152 -8.18 -9.52 -12.34
CA VAL A 152 -7.12 -10.50 -12.09
C VAL A 152 -6.65 -10.46 -10.63
N GLY A 153 -6.42 -9.26 -10.08
CA GLY A 153 -6.06 -9.09 -8.67
C GLY A 153 -7.12 -9.67 -7.73
N LEU A 154 -8.40 -9.37 -7.95
CA LEU A 154 -9.51 -9.88 -7.15
C LEU A 154 -9.59 -11.41 -7.17
N ALA A 155 -9.44 -12.02 -8.35
CA ALA A 155 -9.45 -13.48 -8.47
C ALA A 155 -8.30 -14.12 -7.67
N ARG A 156 -7.11 -13.51 -7.69
CA ARG A 156 -5.95 -13.98 -6.92
C ARG A 156 -6.11 -13.78 -5.42
N VAL A 157 -6.66 -12.63 -4.97
CA VAL A 157 -6.99 -12.40 -3.55
C VAL A 157 -7.96 -13.46 -3.05
N ARG A 158 -9.01 -13.78 -3.81
CA ARG A 158 -9.98 -14.83 -3.43
C ARG A 158 -9.33 -16.20 -3.34
N ALA A 159 -8.56 -16.60 -4.36
CA ALA A 159 -7.86 -17.88 -4.34
C ALA A 159 -6.85 -17.98 -3.18
N TRP A 160 -6.19 -16.89 -2.85
CA TRP A 160 -5.30 -16.82 -1.69
C TRP A 160 -6.08 -17.01 -0.38
N LEU A 161 -7.22 -16.33 -0.22
CA LEU A 161 -8.07 -16.45 0.98
C LEU A 161 -8.64 -17.86 1.13
N ASP A 162 -9.12 -18.46 0.04
CA ASP A 162 -9.62 -19.85 0.03
C ASP A 162 -8.51 -20.83 0.48
N HIS A 163 -7.28 -20.63 0.01
CA HIS A 163 -6.12 -21.43 0.44
C HIS A 163 -5.78 -21.20 1.92
N PHE A 164 -5.76 -19.95 2.37
CA PHE A 164 -5.48 -19.60 3.77
C PHE A 164 -6.51 -20.21 4.73
N GLU A 165 -7.80 -20.20 4.37
CA GLU A 165 -8.86 -20.79 5.17
C GLU A 165 -8.77 -22.33 5.25
N GLU A 166 -8.28 -22.99 4.20
CA GLU A 166 -8.12 -24.44 4.17
C GLU A 166 -6.89 -24.92 4.97
N TRP A 167 -5.79 -24.17 4.91
CA TRP A 167 -4.47 -24.65 5.40
C TRP A 167 -3.88 -23.83 6.56
N GLU A 168 -4.52 -22.74 6.96
CA GLU A 168 -4.04 -21.76 7.95
C GLU A 168 -2.67 -21.12 7.59
N MET A 169 -2.05 -20.43 8.54
CA MET A 169 -0.83 -19.64 8.33
C MET A 169 0.37 -20.52 7.97
N ALA A 170 1.01 -20.22 6.84
CA ALA A 170 2.30 -20.76 6.43
C ALA A 170 3.48 -19.91 6.93
N GLU A 171 3.25 -18.65 7.31
CA GLU A 171 4.27 -17.76 7.89
C GLU A 171 4.01 -17.48 9.37
N PHE A 172 5.00 -17.77 10.22
CA PHE A 172 4.94 -17.41 11.64
C PHE A 172 5.78 -16.15 11.88
N ASN A 173 5.19 -15.15 12.56
CA ASN A 173 5.86 -13.90 12.97
C ASN A 173 6.39 -13.04 11.79
N SER A 174 5.70 -13.05 10.64
CA SER A 174 5.93 -12.09 9.56
C SER A 174 5.17 -10.78 9.82
N ALA A 175 5.51 -9.73 9.06
CA ALA A 175 4.77 -8.48 9.12
C ALA A 175 3.30 -8.73 8.69
N PRO A 176 2.31 -8.27 9.48
CA PRO A 176 0.90 -8.50 9.18
C PRO A 176 0.47 -7.76 7.90
N TYR A 177 -0.52 -8.33 7.23
CA TYR A 177 -1.08 -7.86 5.95
C TYR A 177 -1.77 -6.49 6.04
#